data_AF-A0A2G9UGL7-F1
#
_entry.id   AF-A0A2G9UGL7-F1
#
_cell.length_a   1.000
_cell.length_b   1.000
_cell.length_c   1.000
_cell.angle_alpha   90.00
_cell.angle_beta   90.00
_cell.angle_gamma   90.00
#
_symmetry.space_group_name_H-M   'P 1'
#
loop_
_entity.id
_entity.type
_entity.pdbx_description
1 polymer ?
#
loop_
_entity_poly.entity_id
_entity_poly.type
_entity_poly.pdbx_seq_one_letter_code
_entity_poly.pdbx_strand_id
1 'polypeptide(L)'
;MDHGEQQVGGWNGEDPPADHLYWAILSEYVQTHLVYGDRPVEFFVEGTRSRVGKSLHPKYGLLQMVLEPFLRGKVFDILVVPVTTNYDKLLEEMLYSYELLGFPKPKESTS
;
A
#
# COMPACT_ATOMS: atom_id res chain seq x y z
N MET A 1 -0.42 -30.16 -15.46
CA MET A 1 0.81 -29.45 -15.06
C MET A 1 0.33 -28.15 -14.44
N ASP A 2 0.23 -28.17 -13.11
CA ASP A 2 -0.47 -27.19 -12.30
C ASP A 2 0.58 -26.19 -11.78
N HIS A 3 0.61 -24.99 -12.37
CA HIS A 3 1.56 -23.95 -12.00
C HIS A 3 0.91 -22.97 -11.03
N GLY A 4 1.17 -23.22 -9.75
CA GLY A 4 1.42 -22.25 -8.68
C GLY A 4 0.72 -20.90 -8.77
N GLU A 5 -0.46 -20.82 -8.15
CA GLU A 5 -1.02 -19.56 -7.69
C GLU A 5 -0.28 -19.15 -6.40
N GLN A 6 0.88 -18.48 -6.54
CA GLN A 6 1.52 -17.80 -5.42
C GLN A 6 0.65 -16.61 -5.03
N GLN A 7 -0.22 -16.83 -4.05
CA GLN A 7 -0.85 -15.76 -3.29
C GLN A 7 0.26 -14.93 -2.65
N VAL A 8 0.43 -13.69 -3.11
CA VAL A 8 1.21 -12.68 -2.38
C VAL A 8 0.49 -12.43 -1.06
N GLY A 9 0.92 -13.16 -0.03
CA GLY A 9 0.40 -13.09 1.32
C GLY A 9 0.40 -11.64 1.79
N GLY A 10 -0.81 -11.13 2.02
CA GLY A 10 -0.99 -9.89 2.76
C GLY A 10 -0.36 -10.04 4.13
N TRP A 11 0.45 -9.05 4.46
CA TRP A 11 1.17 -8.97 5.72
C TRP A 11 0.19 -8.76 6.89
N ASN A 12 -0.09 -9.81 7.65
CA ASN A 12 -1.03 -9.79 8.78
C ASN A 12 -0.36 -9.52 10.14
N GLY A 13 0.94 -9.21 10.16
CA GLY A 13 1.67 -8.81 11.38
C GLY A 13 2.28 -9.97 12.20
N GLU A 14 2.11 -11.23 11.78
CA GLU A 14 2.57 -12.41 12.54
C GLU A 14 3.80 -13.13 11.93
N ASP A 15 4.07 -13.01 10.63
CA ASP A 15 5.19 -13.72 9.95
C ASP A 15 6.11 -12.73 9.23
N PRO A 16 7.46 -12.71 9.44
CA PRO A 16 8.44 -11.78 8.83
C PRO A 16 8.61 -11.92 7.30
N PRO A 17 8.93 -10.82 6.56
CA PRO A 17 8.51 -10.76 5.16
C PRO A 17 9.32 -11.77 4.39
N ALA A 18 8.74 -12.41 3.38
CA ALA A 18 9.45 -13.42 2.60
C ALA A 18 10.85 -12.94 2.14
N ASP A 19 11.03 -11.62 1.99
CA ASP A 19 12.31 -10.96 1.85
C ASP A 19 12.62 -10.00 3.04
N HIS A 20 13.37 -10.49 4.03
CA HIS A 20 13.81 -9.70 5.18
C HIS A 20 14.75 -8.55 4.79
N LEU A 21 15.57 -8.73 3.74
CA LEU A 21 16.55 -7.72 3.34
C LEU A 21 15.85 -6.53 2.70
N TYR A 22 14.91 -6.80 1.79
CA TYR A 22 14.08 -5.76 1.20
C TYR A 22 13.35 -4.96 2.28
N TRP A 23 12.73 -5.65 3.25
CA TRP A 23 12.00 -4.99 4.32
C TRP A 23 12.90 -4.13 5.22
N ALA A 24 14.08 -4.65 5.58
CA ALA A 24 15.04 -3.91 6.40
C ALA A 24 15.50 -2.63 5.69
N ILE A 25 15.86 -2.73 4.41
CA ILE A 25 16.30 -1.58 3.60
C ILE A 25 15.17 -0.56 3.45
N LEU A 26 13.96 -1.01 3.10
CA LEU A 26 12.81 -0.14 2.93
C LEU A 26 12.44 0.57 4.24
N SER A 27 12.42 -0.17 5.35
CA SER A 27 12.13 0.37 6.68
C SER A 27 13.15 1.45 7.05
N GLU A 28 14.44 1.15 6.92
CA GLU A 28 15.50 2.11 7.26
C GLU A 28 15.45 3.36 6.37
N TYR A 29 15.18 3.19 5.07
CA TYR A 29 15.03 4.32 4.14
C TYR A 29 13.90 5.26 4.58
N VAL A 30 12.71 4.72 4.86
CA VAL A 30 11.55 5.51 5.32
C VAL A 30 11.84 6.18 6.66
N GLN A 31 12.40 5.44 7.62
CA GLN A 31 12.72 5.96 8.95
C GLN A 31 13.77 7.06 8.89
N THR A 32 14.80 6.91 8.05
CA THR A 32 15.82 7.95 7.82
C THR A 32 15.19 9.22 7.28
N HIS A 33 14.26 9.12 6.32
CA HIS A 33 13.54 10.28 5.79
C HIS A 33 12.65 10.96 6.84
N LEU A 34 12.01 10.20 7.73
CA LEU A 34 11.20 10.76 8.81
C LEU A 34 12.02 11.46 9.89
N VAL A 35 13.21 10.93 10.22
CA VAL A 35 14.05 11.47 11.29
C VAL A 35 14.86 12.69 10.83
N TYR A 36 15.37 12.66 9.60
CA TYR A 36 16.33 13.65 9.10
C TYR A 36 15.82 14.50 7.93
N GLY A 37 14.69 14.13 7.33
CA GLY A 37 14.10 14.86 6.22
C GLY A 37 13.28 16.08 6.65
N ASP A 38 13.01 16.95 5.69
CA ASP A 38 12.20 18.16 5.84
C ASP A 38 10.82 18.05 5.15
N ARG A 39 10.49 16.87 4.59
CA ARG A 39 9.29 16.64 3.80
C ARG A 39 8.38 15.56 4.41
N PRO A 40 7.05 15.70 4.25
CA PRO A 40 6.12 14.66 4.65
C PRO A 40 6.28 13.41 3.77
N VAL A 41 5.99 12.24 4.36
CA VAL A 41 5.91 10.96 3.66
C VAL A 41 4.46 10.70 3.28
N GLU A 42 4.21 10.57 1.97
CA GLU A 42 2.91 10.17 1.43
C GLU A 42 2.93 8.68 1.06
N PHE A 43 1.90 7.94 1.45
CA PHE A 43 1.72 6.56 1.05
C PHE A 43 0.24 6.18 0.99
N PHE A 44 -0.07 5.18 0.17
CA PHE A 44 -1.42 4.64 0.02
C PHE A 44 -1.56 3.41 0.90
N VAL A 45 -2.48 3.44 1.86
CA VAL A 45 -2.74 2.31 2.78
C VAL A 45 -3.13 1.04 2.03
N GLU A 46 -3.73 1.14 0.85
CA GLU A 46 -4.12 0.01 0.01
C GLU A 46 -2.93 -0.60 -0.77
N GLY A 47 -1.84 0.16 -0.91
CA GLY A 47 -0.63 -0.21 -1.65
C GLY A 47 -0.79 -0.26 -3.19
N THR A 48 -1.98 0.00 -3.73
CA THR A 48 -2.27 0.00 -5.17
C THR A 48 -3.25 1.12 -5.53
N ARG A 49 -3.45 1.37 -6.83
CA ARG A 49 -4.43 2.35 -7.30
C ARG A 49 -5.84 1.78 -7.20
N SER A 50 -6.75 2.52 -6.57
CA SER A 50 -8.17 2.17 -6.59
C SER A 50 -8.73 2.39 -8.00
N ARG A 51 -9.45 1.40 -8.55
CA ARG A 51 -10.00 1.43 -9.92
C ARG A 51 -11.52 1.62 -9.99
N VAL A 52 -12.21 1.25 -8.92
CA VAL A 52 -13.68 1.10 -8.93
C VAL A 52 -14.37 1.88 -7.81
N GLY A 53 -13.66 2.82 -7.19
CA GLY A 53 -14.16 3.60 -6.05
C GLY A 53 -14.44 2.78 -4.79
N LYS A 54 -14.05 1.49 -4.77
CA LYS A 54 -14.14 0.62 -3.59
C LYS A 54 -12.81 0.69 -2.85
N SER A 55 -12.89 0.95 -1.55
CA SER A 55 -11.73 0.85 -0.67
C SER A 55 -11.25 -0.60 -0.58
N LEU A 56 -9.96 -0.80 -0.72
CA LEU A 56 -9.31 -2.09 -0.45
C LEU A 56 -8.96 -2.20 1.04
N HIS A 57 -8.68 -3.42 1.49
CA HIS A 57 -8.23 -3.63 2.86
C HIS A 57 -6.88 -2.92 3.07
N PRO A 58 -6.74 -2.14 4.15
CA PRO A 58 -5.49 -1.43 4.43
C PRO A 58 -4.38 -2.43 4.75
N LYS A 59 -3.19 -2.17 4.20
CA LYS A 59 -1.94 -2.83 4.50
C LYS A 59 -1.15 -1.96 5.47
N TYR A 60 -1.00 -2.43 6.70
CA TYR A 60 -0.39 -1.65 7.78
C TYR A 60 1.13 -1.58 7.75
N GLY A 61 1.79 -2.29 6.82
CA GLY A 61 3.25 -2.40 6.79
C GLY A 61 3.98 -1.05 6.76
N LEU A 62 3.63 -0.15 5.82
CA LEU A 62 4.24 1.18 5.75
C LEU A 62 3.87 2.06 6.95
N LEU A 63 2.63 1.97 7.44
CA LEU A 63 2.21 2.71 8.63
C LEU A 63 3.03 2.29 9.86
N GLN A 64 3.31 1.00 10.02
CA GLN A 64 4.15 0.48 11.08
C GLN A 64 5.60 1.01 10.98
N MET A 65 6.18 1.04 9.77
CA MET A 65 7.52 1.64 9.56
C MET A 65 7.56 3.12 9.95
N VAL A 66 6.48 3.86 9.70
CA VAL A 66 6.37 5.30 10.04
C VAL A 66 6.23 5.50 11.55
N LEU A 67 5.46 4.66 12.24
CA LEU A 67 5.21 4.80 13.68
C LEU A 67 6.37 4.27 14.54
N GLU A 68 7.18 3.35 14.03
CA GLU A 68 8.26 2.72 14.78
C GLU A 68 9.30 3.72 15.36
N PRO A 69 9.79 4.74 14.62
CA PRO A 69 10.66 5.78 15.18
C PRO A 69 10.04 6.55 16.35
N PHE A 70 8.73 6.82 16.30
CA PHE A 70 8.01 7.48 17.39
C PHE A 70 7.91 6.57 18.62
N LEU A 71 7.52 5.31 18.42
CA LEU A 71 7.44 4.33 19.50
C LEU A 71 8.80 4.04 20.14
N ARG A 72 9.90 4.16 19.39
CA ARG A 72 11.28 4.04 19.88
C ARG A 72 11.86 5.33 20.46
N GLY A 73 11.11 6.43 20.45
CA GLY A 73 11.57 7.73 20.95
C GLY A 73 12.65 8.41 20.10
N LYS A 74 12.81 8.01 18.84
CA LYS A 74 13.69 8.68 17.87
C LYS A 74 13.06 9.96 17.33
N VAL A 75 11.72 10.00 17.26
CA VAL A 75 10.91 11.15 16.86
C VAL A 75 9.90 11.42 17.97
N PHE A 76 9.69 12.70 18.30
CA PHE A 76 8.82 13.09 19.43
C PHE A 76 7.37 13.36 19.05
N ASP A 77 7.09 13.57 17.76
CA ASP A 77 5.74 13.87 17.27
C ASP A 77 5.54 13.35 15.84
N ILE A 78 4.34 12.82 15.55
CA ILE A 78 3.92 12.37 14.23
C ILE A 78 2.46 12.80 14.00
N LEU A 79 2.23 13.54 12.91
CA LEU A 79 0.90 13.87 12.45
C LEU A 79 0.50 12.97 11.27
N VAL A 80 -0.55 12.16 11.45
CA VAL A 80 -1.15 11.37 10.38
C VAL A 80 -2.34 12.13 9.80
N VAL A 81 -2.22 12.58 8.55
CA VAL A 81 -3.28 13.30 7.85
C VAL A 81 -3.94 12.37 6.83
N PRO A 82 -5.23 11.99 7.00
CA PRO A 82 -5.93 11.21 5.99
C PRO A 82 -6.20 12.09 4.76
N VAL A 83 -5.77 11.62 3.59
CA VAL A 83 -5.97 12.31 2.30
C VAL A 83 -6.70 11.35 1.36
N THR A 84 -7.67 11.88 0.61
CA THR A 84 -8.40 11.14 -0.42
C THR A 84 -8.24 11.86 -1.76
N THR A 85 -7.81 11.13 -2.78
CA THR A 85 -7.63 11.65 -4.14
C THR A 85 -8.61 10.95 -5.08
N ASN A 86 -9.56 11.71 -5.61
CA ASN A 86 -10.55 11.22 -6.56
C ASN A 86 -10.30 11.85 -7.94
N TYR A 87 -10.53 11.08 -9.01
CA TYR A 87 -10.43 11.53 -10.39
C TYR A 87 -11.82 11.65 -11.00
N ASP A 88 -12.09 12.76 -11.70
CA ASP A 88 -13.38 12.97 -12.38
C ASP A 88 -13.55 12.09 -13.63
N LYS A 89 -12.43 11.70 -14.26
CA LYS A 89 -12.42 10.82 -15.44
C LYS A 89 -11.61 9.56 -15.15
N LEU A 90 -12.24 8.41 -15.35
CA LEU A 90 -11.58 7.12 -15.21
C LEU A 90 -10.98 6.72 -16.56
N LEU A 91 -9.72 6.28 -16.57
CA LEU A 91 -9.09 5.72 -17.78
C LEU A 91 -9.82 4.47 -18.28
N GLU A 92 -10.51 3.76 -17.40
CA GLU A 92 -11.19 2.47 -17.64
C GLU A 92 -12.73 2.59 -17.51
N GLU A 93 -13.33 3.71 -17.95
CA GLU A 93 -14.79 3.98 -17.82
C GLU A 93 -15.70 2.82 -18.27
N MET A 94 -15.37 2.19 -19.40
CA MET A 94 -16.16 1.08 -19.94
C MET A 94 -16.08 -0.16 -19.05
N LEU A 95 -14.87 -0.57 -18.67
CA LEU A 95 -14.65 -1.73 -17.78
C LEU A 95 -15.31 -1.52 -16.43
N TYR A 96 -15.23 -0.31 -15.87
CA TYR A 96 -15.91 0.06 -14.64
C TYR A 96 -17.44 -0.08 -14.75
N SER A 97 -18.02 0.38 -15.87
CA SER A 97 -19.46 0.24 -16.12
C SER A 97 -19.90 -1.23 -16.20
N TYR A 98 -19.09 -2.09 -16.82
CA TYR A 98 -19.35 -3.54 -16.87
C TYR A 98 -19.23 -4.20 -15.49
N GLU A 99 -18.25 -3.80 -14.67
CA GLU A 99 -18.15 -4.27 -13.28
C GLU A 99 -19.36 -3.85 -12.44
N LEU A 100 -19.88 -2.63 -12.60
CA LEU A 100 -21.10 -2.17 -11.94
C LEU A 100 -22.34 -2.98 -12.34
N LEU A 101 -22.38 -3.46 -13.58
CA LEU A 101 -23.41 -4.37 -14.09
C LEU A 101 -23.22 -5.83 -13.64
N GLY A 102 -22.16 -6.13 -12.88
CA GLY A 102 -21.89 -7.44 -12.29
C GLY A 102 -21.00 -8.35 -13.14
N PHE A 103 -20.42 -7.87 -14.23
CA PHE A 103 -19.47 -8.66 -15.01
C PHE A 103 -18.12 -8.77 -14.27
N PRO A 104 -17.52 -9.97 -14.18
CA PRO A 104 -16.26 -10.17 -13.48
C PRO A 104 -15.10 -9.52 -14.22
N LYS A 105 -14.14 -8.98 -13.46
CA LYS A 105 -12.98 -8.28 -13.97
C LYS A 105 -12.06 -9.20 -14.79
N PRO A 106 -11.58 -8.77 -15.98
CA PRO A 106 -10.49 -9.44 -16.69
C PRO A 106 -9.20 -9.39 -15.86
N LYS A 107 -8.47 -10.51 -15.73
CA LYS A 107 -7.14 -10.52 -15.11
C LYS A 107 -6.23 -9.57 -15.91
N GLU A 108 -5.53 -8.70 -15.20
CA GLU A 108 -4.57 -7.81 -15.86
C GLU A 108 -3.36 -8.59 -16.34
N SER A 109 -2.92 -8.26 -17.56
CA SER A 109 -1.72 -8.80 -18.16
C SER A 109 -0.75 -7.67 -18.40
N THR A 110 0.43 -7.75 -17.77
CA THR A 110 1.62 -7.02 -18.22
C THR A 110 2.33 -7.96 -19.18
N SER A 111 2.12 -7.77 -20.48
CA SER A 111 2.97 -8.38 -21.51
C SER A 111 4.27 -7.61 -21.66
#